data_AF-A0A349PVS6-F1
#
_entry.id   AF-A0A349PVS6-F1
#
_cell.length_a   1.000
_cell.length_b   1.000
_cell.length_c   1.000
_cell.angle_alpha   90.00
_cell.angle_beta   90.00
_cell.angle_gamma   90.00
#
_symmetry.space_group_name_H-M   'P 1'
#
loop_
_entity.id
_entity.type
_entity.pdbx_description
1 polymer ?
#
loop_
_entity_poly.entity_id
_entity_poly.type
_entity_poly.pdbx_seq_one_letter_code
_entity_poly.pdbx_strand_id
1 'polypeptide(L)'
;MNENEVKTAFDRIEPESGAQERMYANILKKAAAQKAAAPEEKTDASAAENDASATVVSLPVRRPTPMWKRCSAMAACLALVVTVTLGFLSPFLSRDSEANEPPVMVGSPFEDVQSAEDFEPLGFSIDAPEGAEDVTYCIYDGAIARVDFTLSRHDYTYEAAKLDGNFSRADGEAIGSVSLNAEYDATLDRLSPDVWRAHWSKDGVSYYLTNFDGAEESAITGVADTLMESN
;
A
#
# COMPACT_ATOMS: atom_id res chain seq x y z
N MET A 1 -3.40 3.32 -40.80
CA MET A 1 -4.84 3.19 -40.52
C MET A 1 -5.38 4.59 -40.36
N ASN A 2 -6.43 4.96 -41.11
CA ASN A 2 -6.96 6.33 -41.12
C ASN A 2 -7.89 6.54 -39.92
N GLU A 3 -7.80 7.68 -39.22
CA GLU A 3 -8.68 8.03 -38.09
C GLU A 3 -10.17 7.89 -38.43
N ASN A 4 -10.53 8.10 -39.70
CA ASN A 4 -11.90 7.95 -40.19
C ASN A 4 -12.38 6.49 -40.25
N GLU A 5 -11.49 5.51 -40.41
CA GLU A 5 -11.85 4.08 -40.43
C GLU A 5 -12.14 3.57 -39.02
N VAL A 6 -11.37 4.02 -38.02
CA VAL A 6 -11.55 3.63 -36.61
C VAL A 6 -12.87 4.17 -36.07
N LYS A 7 -13.20 5.43 -36.36
CA LYS A 7 -14.46 6.05 -35.94
C LYS A 7 -15.67 5.36 -36.58
N THR A 8 -15.56 5.02 -37.86
CA THR A 8 -16.62 4.28 -38.58
C THR A 8 -16.81 2.86 -38.03
N ALA A 9 -15.73 2.21 -37.56
CA ALA A 9 -15.82 0.89 -36.94
C ALA A 9 -16.52 0.96 -35.57
N PHE A 10 -16.27 2.01 -34.78
CA PHE A 10 -16.89 2.20 -33.48
C PHE A 10 -18.40 2.52 -33.60
N ASP A 11 -18.77 3.40 -34.53
CA ASP A 11 -20.17 3.81 -34.74
C ASP A 11 -21.07 2.65 -35.27
N ARG A 12 -20.46 1.56 -35.78
CA ARG A 12 -21.18 0.35 -36.22
C ARG A 12 -21.39 -0.67 -35.10
N ILE A 13 -20.79 -0.49 -33.92
CA ILE A 13 -20.99 -1.35 -32.77
C ILE A 13 -22.29 -0.90 -32.10
N GLU A 14 -23.41 -1.45 -32.57
CA GLU A 14 -24.70 -1.22 -31.94
C GLU A 14 -24.75 -2.01 -30.62
N PRO A 15 -24.98 -1.35 -29.47
CA PRO A 15 -25.12 -2.05 -28.21
C PRO A 15 -26.35 -2.98 -28.26
N GLU A 16 -26.24 -4.16 -27.65
CA GLU A 16 -27.36 -5.10 -27.56
C GLU A 16 -28.61 -4.39 -27.01
N SER A 17 -29.79 -4.65 -27.62
CA SER A 17 -31.03 -4.05 -27.13
C SER A 17 -31.22 -4.37 -25.64
N GLY A 18 -31.47 -3.36 -24.80
CA GLY A 18 -31.55 -3.54 -23.36
C GLY A 18 -30.24 -3.28 -22.59
N ALA A 19 -29.09 -3.14 -23.26
CA ALA A 19 -27.80 -2.95 -22.58
C ALA A 19 -27.75 -1.63 -21.81
N GLN A 20 -28.29 -0.56 -22.41
CA GLN A 20 -28.35 0.76 -21.78
C GLN A 20 -29.29 0.75 -20.56
N GLU A 21 -30.45 0.09 -20.65
CA GLU A 21 -31.37 -0.06 -19.53
C GLU A 21 -30.76 -0.89 -18.40
N ARG A 22 -30.04 -1.98 -18.70
CA ARG A 22 -29.32 -2.81 -17.71
C ARG A 22 -28.22 -2.01 -17.01
N MET A 23 -27.45 -1.23 -17.76
CA MET A 23 -26.42 -0.34 -17.21
C MET A 23 -27.03 0.70 -16.28
N TYR A 24 -28.11 1.36 -16.72
CA TYR A 24 -28.79 2.39 -15.93
C TYR A 24 -29.37 1.82 -14.62
N ALA A 25 -30.02 0.66 -14.68
CA ALA A 25 -30.55 -0.02 -13.49
C ALA A 25 -29.44 -0.38 -12.49
N ASN A 26 -28.28 -0.83 -12.97
CA ASN A 26 -27.14 -1.16 -12.12
C ASN A 26 -26.51 0.08 -11.45
N ILE A 27 -26.45 1.21 -12.15
CA ILE A 27 -25.97 2.48 -11.58
C ILE A 27 -26.90 2.94 -10.45
N LEU A 28 -28.22 2.94 -10.68
CA LEU A 28 -29.20 3.30 -9.65
C LEU A 28 -29.14 2.37 -8.43
N LYS A 29 -29.01 1.06 -8.66
CA LYS A 29 -28.85 0.08 -7.59
C LYS A 29 -27.60 0.34 -6.75
N LYS A 30 -26.47 0.64 -7.39
CA LYS A 30 -25.21 0.98 -6.70
C LYS A 30 -25.32 2.29 -5.91
N ALA A 31 -25.94 3.32 -6.49
CA ALA A 31 -26.15 4.60 -5.81
C ALA A 31 -27.07 4.44 -4.58
N ALA A 32 -28.13 3.63 -4.68
CA ALA A 32 -29.01 3.33 -3.55
C ALA A 32 -28.30 2.54 -2.44
N ALA A 33 -27.45 1.57 -2.80
CA ALA A 33 -26.65 0.81 -1.85
C ALA A 33 -25.62 1.69 -1.11
N GLN A 34 -24.99 2.64 -1.82
CA GLN A 34 -24.09 3.62 -1.20
C GLN A 34 -24.83 4.58 -0.26
N LYS A 35 -26.06 4.98 -0.62
CA LYS A 35 -26.90 5.82 0.24
C LYS A 35 -27.42 5.07 1.48
N ALA A 36 -27.67 3.77 1.38
CA ALA A 36 -28.08 2.93 2.52
C ALA A 36 -26.91 2.50 3.43
N ALA A 37 -25.67 2.56 2.94
CA ALA A 37 -24.46 2.25 3.70
C ALA A 37 -23.86 3.49 4.41
N ALA A 38 -24.39 4.69 4.18
CA ALA A 38 -24.06 5.87 4.96
C ALA A 38 -24.75 5.78 6.34
N PRO A 39 -24.02 5.92 7.47
CA PRO A 39 -24.63 5.89 8.80
C PRO A 39 -25.60 7.08 8.95
N GLU A 40 -26.85 6.80 9.35
CA GLU A 40 -27.79 7.85 9.76
C GLU A 40 -27.26 8.56 11.01
N GLU A 41 -26.91 9.83 10.83
CA GLU A 41 -26.70 10.78 11.91
C GLU A 41 -28.05 11.05 12.58
N LYS A 42 -28.33 10.34 13.68
CA LYS A 42 -29.41 10.68 14.60
C LYS A 42 -28.87 11.59 15.69
N THR A 43 -28.99 12.88 15.44
CA THR A 43 -29.14 13.91 16.47
C THR A 43 -30.47 13.64 17.19
N ASP A 44 -30.42 13.43 18.50
CA ASP A 44 -31.38 14.05 19.43
C ASP A 44 -30.94 13.85 20.87
N ALA A 45 -30.76 14.98 21.54
CA ALA A 45 -30.55 15.10 22.97
C ALA A 45 -31.88 15.07 23.73
N SER A 46 -31.79 14.76 25.02
CA SER A 46 -32.52 15.42 26.14
C SER A 46 -33.31 14.50 27.09
N ALA A 47 -32.72 14.35 28.28
CA ALA A 47 -33.26 14.71 29.60
C ALA A 47 -34.29 13.86 30.38
N ALA A 48 -33.99 13.86 31.69
CA ALA A 48 -34.87 13.86 32.88
C ALA A 48 -35.43 12.49 33.33
N GLU A 49 -35.56 12.15 34.62
CA GLU A 49 -35.22 12.71 35.94
C GLU A 49 -35.70 11.68 36.99
N ASN A 50 -35.03 11.61 38.17
CA ASN A 50 -35.57 11.39 39.54
C ASN A 50 -36.39 10.10 39.85
N ASP A 51 -36.43 9.47 41.03
CA ASP A 51 -35.98 9.80 42.38
C ASP A 51 -36.08 8.57 43.34
N ALA A 52 -35.34 8.67 44.45
CA ALA A 52 -35.51 8.12 45.82
C ALA A 52 -36.30 6.83 46.15
N SER A 53 -35.70 5.99 47.02
CA SER A 53 -36.33 5.65 48.32
C SER A 53 -35.33 5.14 49.37
N ALA A 54 -35.43 5.70 50.57
CA ALA A 54 -34.56 5.47 51.73
C ALA A 54 -35.15 4.43 52.69
N THR A 55 -34.29 3.70 53.42
CA THR A 55 -34.63 3.16 54.75
C THR A 55 -33.39 3.13 55.64
N VAL A 56 -33.59 3.59 56.87
CA VAL A 56 -32.64 3.95 57.93
C VAL A 56 -32.26 2.72 58.78
N VAL A 57 -31.09 2.72 59.45
CA VAL A 57 -30.88 2.43 60.90
C VAL A 57 -29.43 1.97 61.23
N SER A 58 -28.77 2.80 62.05
CA SER A 58 -27.78 2.57 63.13
C SER A 58 -26.33 2.10 62.88
N LEU A 59 -25.41 2.97 63.32
CA LEU A 59 -23.97 2.79 63.53
C LEU A 59 -23.64 1.95 64.78
N PRO A 60 -22.41 1.38 64.84
CA PRO A 60 -21.55 1.71 65.97
C PRO A 60 -20.14 2.18 65.56
N VAL A 61 -19.73 3.27 66.21
CA VAL A 61 -18.40 3.68 66.70
C VAL A 61 -17.13 3.11 66.02
N ARG A 62 -16.45 4.04 65.33
CA ARG A 62 -15.04 4.13 64.89
C ARG A 62 -13.98 3.27 65.60
N ARG A 63 -13.10 2.67 64.79
CA ARG A 63 -11.63 2.78 64.90
C ARG A 63 -10.98 3.02 63.53
N PRO A 64 -9.82 3.72 63.46
CA PRO A 64 -9.33 4.36 62.24
C PRO A 64 -8.44 3.43 61.41
N THR A 65 -8.72 3.33 60.11
CA THR A 65 -7.89 2.66 59.10
C THR A 65 -7.21 3.68 58.18
N PRO A 66 -6.04 3.34 57.58
CA PRO A 66 -5.02 4.29 57.14
C PRO A 66 -5.40 5.14 55.91
N MET A 67 -4.89 6.37 55.89
CA MET A 67 -5.17 7.47 54.95
C MET A 67 -4.87 7.23 53.45
N TRP A 68 -4.26 6.11 53.06
CA TRP A 68 -3.88 5.88 51.65
C TRP A 68 -5.08 5.61 50.72
N LYS A 69 -6.21 5.10 51.23
CA LYS A 69 -7.37 4.70 50.39
C LYS A 69 -8.34 5.83 50.00
N ARG A 70 -7.99 7.11 50.20
CA ARG A 70 -8.90 8.24 49.90
C ARG A 70 -8.49 9.11 48.70
N CYS A 71 -7.40 8.78 48.00
CA CYS A 71 -6.96 9.55 46.82
C CYS A 71 -7.29 8.91 45.46
N SER A 72 -7.90 7.72 45.40
CA SER A 72 -8.20 7.08 44.10
C SER A 72 -9.49 7.56 43.42
N ALA A 73 -10.39 8.23 44.13
CA ALA A 73 -11.70 8.62 43.58
C ALA A 73 -11.72 10.02 42.94
N MET A 74 -10.88 10.96 43.41
CA MET A 74 -10.83 12.34 42.86
C MET A 74 -9.93 12.48 41.62
N ALA A 75 -8.96 11.58 41.40
CA ALA A 75 -8.13 11.59 40.20
C ALA A 75 -8.85 11.05 38.95
N ALA A 76 -9.80 10.12 39.13
CA ALA A 76 -10.56 9.53 38.03
C ALA A 76 -11.59 10.48 37.41
N CYS A 77 -12.17 11.40 38.20
CA CYS A 77 -13.18 12.34 37.68
C CYS A 77 -12.56 13.52 36.92
N LEU A 78 -11.37 13.99 37.30
CA LEU A 78 -10.65 15.02 36.53
C LEU A 78 -10.07 14.46 35.23
N ALA A 79 -9.63 13.19 35.21
CA ALA A 79 -9.14 12.53 33.99
C ALA A 79 -10.25 12.31 32.95
N LEU A 80 -11.47 11.97 33.37
CA LEU A 80 -12.59 11.75 32.44
C LEU A 80 -13.17 13.04 31.84
N VAL A 81 -13.06 14.18 32.51
CA VAL A 81 -13.56 15.47 31.98
C VAL A 81 -12.57 16.08 30.97
N VAL A 82 -11.26 15.90 31.15
CA VAL A 82 -10.24 16.35 30.20
C VAL A 82 -10.23 15.49 28.93
N THR A 83 -10.48 14.19 29.02
CA THR A 83 -10.56 13.32 27.83
C THR A 83 -11.84 13.53 27.01
N VAL A 84 -12.97 13.85 27.64
CA VAL A 84 -14.23 14.13 26.92
C VAL A 84 -14.24 15.54 26.30
N THR A 85 -13.64 16.55 26.94
CA THR A 85 -13.57 17.90 26.34
C THR A 85 -12.48 18.05 25.29
N LEU A 86 -11.33 17.37 25.42
CA LEU A 86 -10.27 17.40 24.42
C LEU A 86 -10.47 16.35 23.30
N GLY A 87 -11.17 15.25 23.56
CA GLY A 87 -11.43 14.17 22.60
C GLY A 87 -12.72 14.31 21.78
N PHE A 88 -13.71 15.10 22.23
CA PHE A 88 -14.97 15.29 21.50
C PHE A 88 -15.02 16.58 20.67
N LEU A 89 -14.04 17.47 20.81
CA LEU A 89 -13.84 18.66 19.94
C LEU A 89 -12.73 18.49 18.90
N SER A 90 -11.86 17.48 19.04
CA SER A 90 -10.78 17.22 18.08
C SER A 90 -11.20 16.53 16.76
N PRO A 91 -12.32 15.81 16.61
CA PRO A 91 -12.71 15.30 15.29
C PRO A 91 -13.43 16.35 14.44
N PHE A 92 -13.90 17.46 15.03
CA PHE A 92 -14.61 18.54 14.33
C PHE A 92 -13.75 19.75 13.96
N LEU A 93 -12.58 19.95 14.59
CA LEU A 93 -11.65 21.03 14.21
C LEU A 93 -10.56 20.56 13.23
N SER A 94 -10.33 19.25 13.10
CA SER A 94 -9.38 18.70 12.11
C SER A 94 -10.04 18.35 10.78
N ARG A 95 -11.35 18.58 10.64
CA ARG A 95 -12.13 18.33 9.42
C ARG A 95 -12.59 19.63 8.81
N ASP A 96 -11.62 20.46 8.44
CA ASP A 96 -11.71 21.45 7.35
C ASP A 96 -10.35 22.17 7.24
N SER A 97 -9.38 21.48 6.64
CA SER A 97 -8.39 22.14 5.79
C SER A 97 -7.70 21.09 4.93
N GLU A 98 -8.49 20.28 4.21
CA GLU A 98 -8.06 19.99 2.84
C GLU A 98 -8.24 21.32 2.12
N ALA A 99 -7.23 22.18 2.32
CA ALA A 99 -7.10 23.40 1.57
C ALA A 99 -7.19 22.96 0.11
N ASN A 100 -7.97 23.72 -0.64
CA ASN A 100 -8.07 23.69 -2.08
C ASN A 100 -6.68 24.09 -2.64
N GLU A 101 -5.64 23.34 -2.29
CA GLU A 101 -4.33 23.44 -2.89
C GLU A 101 -4.55 22.98 -4.33
N PRO A 102 -4.26 23.86 -5.31
CA PRO A 102 -4.26 23.42 -6.69
C PRO A 102 -3.36 22.19 -6.77
N PRO A 103 -3.72 21.13 -7.52
CA PRO A 103 -2.94 19.92 -7.57
C PRO A 103 -1.48 20.28 -7.85
N VAL A 104 -0.62 20.04 -6.85
CA VAL A 104 0.81 20.20 -7.04
C VAL A 104 1.17 19.15 -8.08
N MET A 105 1.73 19.60 -9.20
CA MET A 105 2.33 18.71 -10.18
C MET A 105 3.54 18.06 -9.49
N VAL A 106 3.30 16.95 -8.79
CA VAL A 106 4.34 16.06 -8.33
C VAL A 106 5.08 15.62 -9.58
N GLY A 107 6.42 15.79 -9.59
CA GLY A 107 7.25 15.33 -10.70
C GLY A 107 7.01 13.85 -10.98
N SER A 108 7.45 13.39 -12.15
CA SER A 108 7.50 11.94 -12.42
C SER A 108 8.31 11.25 -11.30
N PRO A 109 7.82 10.14 -10.73
CA PRO A 109 8.61 9.34 -9.80
C PRO A 109 9.77 8.62 -10.51
N PHE A 110 9.81 8.65 -11.84
CA PHE A 110 10.86 8.07 -12.66
C PHE A 110 11.81 9.15 -13.16
N GLU A 111 13.10 8.95 -12.92
CA GLU A 111 14.21 9.70 -13.47
C GLU A 111 15.02 8.77 -14.38
N ASP A 112 14.91 8.95 -15.70
CA ASP A 112 15.69 8.19 -16.68
C ASP A 112 17.15 8.62 -16.64
N VAL A 113 18.06 7.65 -16.50
CA VAL A 113 19.51 7.88 -16.45
C VAL A 113 20.21 7.17 -17.62
N GLN A 114 21.46 7.51 -17.91
CA GLN A 114 22.13 7.04 -19.12
C GLN A 114 22.84 5.70 -18.90
N SER A 115 23.30 5.41 -17.69
CA SER A 115 24.05 4.20 -17.39
C SER A 115 24.09 3.86 -15.90
N ALA A 116 24.70 2.71 -15.57
CA ALA A 116 24.87 2.24 -14.19
C ALA A 116 25.65 3.24 -13.32
N GLU A 117 26.60 4.00 -13.87
CA GLU A 117 27.38 5.00 -13.13
C GLU A 117 26.50 6.13 -12.56
N ASP A 118 25.35 6.41 -13.17
CA ASP A 118 24.42 7.42 -12.70
C ASP A 118 23.70 7.00 -11.40
N PHE A 119 23.84 5.74 -10.96
CA PHE A 119 23.36 5.26 -9.66
C PHE A 119 24.30 5.60 -8.47
N GLU A 120 25.48 6.18 -8.72
CA GLU A 120 26.44 6.55 -7.67
C GLU A 120 25.81 7.30 -6.46
N PRO A 121 24.87 8.25 -6.65
CA PRO A 121 24.22 8.95 -5.53
C PRO A 121 23.45 8.03 -4.56
N LEU A 122 23.02 6.84 -4.99
CA LEU A 122 22.35 5.83 -4.14
C LEU A 122 23.35 5.07 -3.25
N GLY A 123 24.64 5.20 -3.52
CA GLY A 123 25.73 4.54 -2.81
C GLY A 123 25.78 3.02 -3.05
N PHE A 124 25.25 2.58 -4.18
CA PHE A 124 25.40 1.25 -4.79
C PHE A 124 25.14 1.41 -6.30
N SER A 125 25.50 0.41 -7.09
CA SER A 125 25.29 0.40 -8.53
C SER A 125 24.83 -0.98 -8.95
N ILE A 126 23.94 -1.05 -9.94
CA ILE A 126 23.53 -2.29 -10.60
C ILE A 126 23.62 -2.09 -12.12
N ASP A 127 23.87 -3.18 -12.83
CA ASP A 127 23.94 -3.17 -14.30
C ASP A 127 23.27 -4.42 -14.89
N ALA A 128 22.91 -4.33 -16.18
CA ALA A 128 22.43 -5.47 -16.93
C ALA A 128 23.55 -6.51 -17.12
N PRO A 129 23.22 -7.81 -17.21
CA PRO A 129 24.21 -8.85 -17.43
C PRO A 129 24.81 -8.75 -18.84
N GLU A 130 26.00 -9.33 -19.03
CA GLU A 130 26.66 -9.37 -20.34
C GLU A 130 25.76 -10.04 -21.39
N GLY A 131 25.67 -9.43 -22.58
CA GLY A 131 24.85 -9.93 -23.68
C GLY A 131 23.37 -9.52 -23.62
N ALA A 132 22.98 -8.70 -22.64
CA ALA A 132 21.66 -8.08 -22.61
C ALA A 132 21.47 -7.06 -23.75
N GLU A 133 20.25 -7.00 -24.25
CA GLU A 133 19.77 -6.09 -25.30
C GLU A 133 18.72 -5.13 -24.70
N ASP A 134 18.39 -4.06 -25.42
CA ASP A 134 17.34 -3.09 -25.06
C ASP A 134 17.44 -2.56 -23.61
N VAL A 135 18.67 -2.34 -23.14
CA VAL A 135 18.94 -1.94 -21.75
C VAL A 135 18.52 -0.48 -21.51
N THR A 136 17.75 -0.26 -20.46
CA THR A 136 17.34 1.07 -19.99
C THR A 136 17.53 1.19 -18.49
N TYR A 137 17.91 2.39 -18.04
CA TYR A 137 18.24 2.68 -16.65
C TYR A 137 17.32 3.78 -16.14
N CYS A 138 16.76 3.59 -14.94
CA CYS A 138 16.00 4.65 -14.26
C CYS A 138 16.17 4.60 -12.75
N ILE A 139 16.06 5.75 -12.12
CA ILE A 139 15.90 5.89 -10.68
C ILE A 139 14.41 6.09 -10.39
N TYR A 140 13.83 5.17 -9.63
CA TYR A 140 12.44 5.17 -9.22
C TYR A 140 12.30 5.66 -7.78
N ASP A 141 11.36 6.58 -7.56
CA ASP A 141 11.09 7.25 -6.27
C ASP A 141 12.35 7.87 -5.61
N GLY A 142 13.35 8.20 -6.42
CA GLY A 142 14.64 8.78 -5.97
C GLY A 142 15.52 7.84 -5.12
N ALA A 143 15.15 6.57 -4.97
CA ALA A 143 15.80 5.63 -4.04
C ALA A 143 16.02 4.23 -4.60
N ILE A 144 15.32 3.85 -5.67
CA ILE A 144 15.36 2.51 -6.25
C ILE A 144 16.07 2.61 -7.60
N ALA A 145 17.22 1.94 -7.73
CA ALA A 145 17.84 1.75 -9.03
C ALA A 145 17.06 0.68 -9.79
N ARG A 146 16.75 0.92 -11.06
CA ARG A 146 16.07 -0.04 -11.92
C ARG A 146 16.76 -0.12 -13.28
N VAL A 147 16.98 -1.35 -13.72
CA VAL A 147 17.49 -1.70 -15.03
C VAL A 147 16.49 -2.63 -15.69
N ASP A 148 15.88 -2.19 -16.79
CA ASP A 148 15.07 -3.06 -17.64
C ASP A 148 15.93 -3.50 -18.83
N PHE A 149 15.88 -4.79 -19.17
CA PHE A 149 16.67 -5.34 -20.26
C PHE A 149 16.03 -6.60 -20.84
N THR A 150 16.39 -6.92 -22.08
CA THR A 150 16.01 -8.17 -22.74
C THR A 150 17.22 -9.11 -22.77
N LEU A 151 17.05 -10.36 -22.35
CA LEU A 151 18.09 -11.39 -22.46
C LEU A 151 17.47 -12.72 -22.88
N SER A 152 18.08 -13.37 -23.88
CA SER A 152 17.57 -14.64 -24.42
C SER A 152 16.10 -14.59 -24.87
N ARG A 153 15.65 -13.42 -25.36
CA ARG A 153 14.27 -13.11 -25.80
C ARG A 153 13.24 -13.00 -24.67
N HIS A 154 13.69 -12.81 -23.43
CA HIS A 154 12.84 -12.52 -22.29
C HIS A 154 13.14 -11.15 -21.71
N ASP A 155 12.10 -10.46 -21.27
CA ASP A 155 12.20 -9.14 -20.66
C ASP A 155 12.31 -9.27 -19.14
N TYR A 156 13.25 -8.54 -18.56
CA TYR A 156 13.54 -8.54 -17.14
C TYR A 156 13.54 -7.13 -16.58
N THR A 157 13.07 -7.02 -15.34
CA THR A 157 13.19 -5.83 -14.52
C THR A 157 14.06 -6.17 -13.32
N TYR A 158 15.25 -5.55 -13.25
CA TYR A 158 16.19 -5.71 -12.16
C TYR A 158 16.21 -4.44 -11.30
N GLU A 159 15.86 -4.58 -10.02
CA GLU A 159 15.66 -3.47 -9.09
C GLU A 159 16.53 -3.67 -7.84
N ALA A 160 17.11 -2.58 -7.34
CA ALA A 160 17.92 -2.59 -6.12
C ALA A 160 17.70 -1.34 -5.28
N ALA A 161 17.66 -1.51 -3.96
CA ALA A 161 17.49 -0.41 -3.02
C ALA A 161 17.98 -0.76 -1.61
N LYS A 162 18.35 0.27 -0.84
CA LYS A 162 18.58 0.19 0.62
C LYS A 162 17.26 0.42 1.38
N LEU A 163 16.23 -0.31 0.98
CA LEU A 163 14.88 -0.22 1.54
C LEU A 163 14.47 -1.57 2.11
N ASP A 164 13.70 -1.52 3.20
CA ASP A 164 13.08 -2.71 3.75
C ASP A 164 11.78 -3.06 2.99
N GLY A 165 11.48 -4.35 2.92
CA GLY A 165 10.24 -4.86 2.31
C GLY A 165 10.33 -5.07 0.81
N ASN A 166 9.20 -5.47 0.22
CA ASN A 166 9.10 -5.76 -1.20
C ASN A 166 8.76 -4.49 -1.98
N PHE A 167 9.74 -3.99 -2.74
CA PHE A 167 9.56 -2.90 -3.70
C PHE A 167 9.55 -3.38 -5.16
N SER A 168 9.59 -4.70 -5.38
CA SER A 168 9.38 -5.24 -6.73
C SER A 168 7.99 -4.86 -7.22
N ARG A 169 7.90 -4.60 -8.52
CA ARG A 169 6.63 -4.30 -9.20
C ARG A 169 5.76 -5.55 -9.42
N ALA A 170 6.20 -6.69 -8.90
CA ALA A 170 5.52 -7.96 -9.05
C ALA A 170 4.37 -8.06 -8.03
N ASP A 171 3.15 -7.83 -8.50
CA ASP A 171 1.94 -7.97 -7.70
C ASP A 171 1.61 -9.44 -7.43
N GLY A 172 1.00 -9.69 -6.28
CA GLY A 172 0.47 -11.01 -5.90
C GLY A 172 1.32 -11.76 -4.89
N GLU A 173 0.69 -12.75 -4.26
CA GLU A 173 1.32 -13.63 -3.29
C GLU A 173 2.05 -14.78 -4.00
N ALA A 174 3.15 -15.24 -3.41
CA ALA A 174 3.86 -16.41 -3.89
C ALA A 174 2.98 -17.67 -3.78
N ILE A 175 2.77 -18.34 -4.91
CA ILE A 175 2.10 -19.65 -4.98
C ILE A 175 3.09 -20.81 -4.89
N GLY A 176 4.39 -20.51 -5.01
CA GLY A 176 5.51 -21.42 -4.78
C GLY A 176 6.78 -20.61 -4.54
N SER A 177 7.70 -21.16 -3.74
CA SER A 177 8.95 -20.49 -3.38
C SER A 177 10.06 -21.53 -3.21
N VAL A 178 11.25 -21.26 -3.75
CA VAL A 178 12.42 -22.14 -3.72
C VAL A 178 13.67 -21.34 -3.37
N SER A 179 14.50 -21.85 -2.47
CA SER A 179 15.81 -21.24 -2.18
C SER A 179 16.77 -21.45 -3.36
N LEU A 180 17.31 -20.37 -3.92
CA LEU A 180 18.29 -20.40 -5.01
C LEU A 180 19.71 -20.50 -4.48
N ASN A 181 20.06 -19.64 -3.52
CA ASN A 181 21.42 -19.55 -3.00
C ASN A 181 21.40 -19.17 -1.51
N ALA A 182 21.99 -20.01 -0.66
CA ALA A 182 22.01 -19.80 0.78
C ALA A 182 23.02 -18.72 1.24
N GLU A 183 24.03 -18.39 0.43
CA GLU A 183 25.02 -17.34 0.74
C GLU A 183 24.41 -15.94 0.69
N TYR A 184 23.53 -15.70 -0.29
CA TYR A 184 22.86 -14.41 -0.51
C TYR A 184 21.43 -14.35 0.05
N ASP A 185 21.01 -15.39 0.77
CA ASP A 185 19.60 -15.58 1.20
C ASP A 185 18.63 -15.44 0.01
N ALA A 186 19.03 -15.97 -1.14
CA ALA A 186 18.32 -15.79 -2.39
C ALA A 186 17.17 -16.78 -2.52
N THR A 187 16.00 -16.26 -2.89
CA THR A 187 14.77 -17.02 -3.06
C THR A 187 14.13 -16.71 -4.41
N LEU A 188 13.56 -17.72 -5.05
CA LEU A 188 12.76 -17.60 -6.26
C LEU A 188 11.30 -17.89 -5.95
N ASP A 189 10.47 -16.88 -6.13
CA ASP A 189 9.02 -16.97 -6.00
C ASP A 189 8.36 -17.16 -7.37
N ARG A 190 7.40 -18.08 -7.42
CA ARG A 190 6.40 -18.14 -8.48
C ARG A 190 5.15 -17.39 -8.05
N LEU A 191 4.74 -16.40 -8.83
CA LEU A 191 3.51 -15.62 -8.63
C LEU A 191 2.46 -15.99 -9.69
N SER A 192 1.18 -15.78 -9.37
CA SER A 192 0.06 -15.99 -10.30
C SER A 192 -0.23 -14.70 -11.08
N PRO A 193 -0.54 -14.74 -12.40
CA PRO A 193 -0.76 -15.93 -13.22
C PRO A 193 0.52 -16.66 -13.64
N ASP A 194 1.55 -15.96 -14.13
CA ASP A 194 2.80 -16.55 -14.61
C ASP A 194 3.95 -15.53 -14.52
N VAL A 195 4.26 -15.09 -13.31
CA VAL A 195 5.36 -14.15 -13.03
C VAL A 195 6.39 -14.84 -12.15
N TRP A 196 7.66 -14.62 -12.44
CA TRP A 196 8.76 -15.05 -11.58
C TRP A 196 9.41 -13.85 -10.91
N ARG A 197 9.73 -14.00 -9.63
CA ARG A 197 10.46 -13.00 -8.85
C ARG A 197 11.58 -13.67 -8.06
N ALA A 198 12.83 -13.40 -8.43
CA ALA A 198 13.96 -13.70 -7.57
C ALA A 198 14.24 -12.50 -6.66
N HIS A 199 14.61 -12.76 -5.41
CA HIS A 199 15.01 -11.72 -4.47
C HIS A 199 16.12 -12.20 -3.54
N TRP A 200 17.05 -11.30 -3.22
CA TRP A 200 18.21 -11.56 -2.37
C TRP A 200 18.69 -10.28 -1.69
N SER A 201 19.66 -10.40 -0.78
CA SER A 201 20.27 -9.25 -0.10
C SER A 201 21.79 -9.39 -0.02
N LYS A 202 22.50 -8.30 -0.26
CA LYS A 202 23.96 -8.22 -0.13
C LYS A 202 24.37 -6.83 0.32
N ASP A 203 25.26 -6.75 1.32
CA ASP A 203 25.83 -5.50 1.83
C ASP A 203 24.79 -4.43 2.23
N GLY A 204 23.62 -4.87 2.72
CA GLY A 204 22.53 -3.99 3.14
C GLY A 204 21.70 -3.41 1.97
N VAL A 205 21.90 -3.93 0.76
CA VAL A 205 21.09 -3.64 -0.42
C VAL A 205 20.21 -4.86 -0.70
N SER A 206 18.91 -4.62 -0.88
CA SER A 206 17.96 -5.63 -1.34
C SER A 206 17.86 -5.58 -2.85
N TYR A 207 17.71 -6.74 -3.47
CA TYR A 207 17.68 -6.91 -4.91
C TYR A 207 16.46 -7.73 -5.31
N TYR A 208 15.86 -7.34 -6.43
CA TYR A 208 14.72 -8.03 -7.03
C TYR A 208 14.94 -8.17 -8.53
N LEU A 209 14.79 -9.38 -9.05
CA LEU A 209 14.73 -9.65 -10.49
C LEU A 209 13.35 -10.21 -10.80
N THR A 210 12.62 -9.54 -11.69
CA THR A 210 11.27 -9.96 -12.08
C THR A 210 11.19 -10.23 -13.57
N ASN A 211 10.46 -11.27 -13.94
CA ASN A 211 10.07 -11.56 -15.32
C ASN A 211 8.54 -11.66 -15.41
N PHE A 212 7.94 -10.90 -16.32
CA PHE A 212 6.49 -10.82 -16.51
C PHE A 212 5.98 -11.52 -17.78
N ASP A 213 6.88 -11.96 -18.66
CA ASP A 213 6.54 -12.47 -19.99
C ASP A 213 6.39 -14.00 -20.06
N GLY A 214 6.50 -14.68 -18.92
CA GLY A 214 6.35 -16.13 -18.81
C GLY A 214 7.62 -16.90 -19.16
N ALA A 215 8.79 -16.34 -18.88
CA ALA A 215 10.05 -17.07 -18.91
C ALA A 215 9.96 -18.34 -18.06
N GLU A 216 10.72 -19.36 -18.46
CA GLU A 216 10.86 -20.59 -17.70
C GLU A 216 11.71 -20.37 -16.44
N GLU A 217 11.48 -21.20 -15.41
CA GLU A 217 12.17 -21.13 -14.12
C GLU A 217 13.70 -21.13 -14.27
N SER A 218 14.23 -21.96 -15.19
CA SER A 218 15.67 -22.04 -15.46
C SER A 218 16.23 -20.76 -16.07
N ALA A 219 15.44 -20.03 -16.87
CA ALA A 219 15.89 -18.80 -17.51
C ALA A 219 16.10 -17.71 -16.45
N ILE A 220 15.09 -17.44 -15.61
CA ILE A 220 15.23 -16.43 -14.55
C ILE A 220 16.28 -16.84 -13.50
N THR A 221 16.38 -18.13 -13.17
CA THR A 221 17.39 -18.63 -12.24
C THR A 221 18.80 -18.35 -12.75
N GLY A 222 19.09 -18.65 -14.03
CA GLY A 222 20.41 -18.38 -14.60
C GLY A 222 20.78 -16.90 -14.65
N VAL A 223 19.78 -16.02 -14.87
CA VAL A 223 19.99 -14.56 -14.81
C VAL A 223 20.25 -14.10 -13.38
N ALA A 224 19.46 -14.58 -12.42
CA ALA A 224 19.65 -14.26 -11.01
C ALA A 224 21.05 -14.68 -10.52
N ASP A 225 21.49 -15.89 -10.87
CA ASP A 225 22.83 -16.38 -10.53
C ASP A 225 23.94 -15.47 -11.09
N THR A 226 23.81 -15.07 -12.35
CA THR A 226 24.77 -14.15 -12.99
C THR A 226 24.82 -12.80 -12.28
N LEU A 227 23.66 -12.25 -11.88
CA LEU A 227 23.57 -10.96 -11.20
C LEU A 227 24.05 -11.01 -9.75
N MET A 228 23.89 -12.14 -9.06
CA MET A 228 24.42 -12.33 -7.71
C MET A 228 25.96 -12.39 -7.71
N GLU A 229 26.58 -12.84 -8.80
CA GLU A 229 28.03 -12.88 -8.93
C GLU A 229 28.64 -11.53 -9.35
N SER A 230 27.86 -10.66 -10.00
CA SER A 230 28.34 -9.36 -10.51
C SER A 230 28.29 -8.22 -9.49
N ASN A 231 27.47 -8.34 -8.44
CA ASN A 231 27.33 -7.37 -7.34
C ASN A 231 27.90 -7.95 -6.07
#